data_AF-A0A6L3VHF2-F1
#
_entry.id   AF-A0A6L3VHF2-F1
#
_cell.length_a   1.000
_cell.length_b   1.000
_cell.length_c   1.000
_cell.angle_alpha   90.00
_cell.angle_beta   90.00
_cell.angle_gamma   90.00
#
_symmetry.space_group_name_H-M   'P 1'
#
loop_
_entity.id
_entity.type
_entity.pdbx_description
1 polymer ?
#
loop_
_entity_poly.entity_id
_entity_poly.type
_entity_poly.pdbx_seq_one_letter_code
_entity_poly.pdbx_strand_id
1 'polypeptide(L)' 'MDRGPAPVPAPPGEEDGRRRIPRTDAVLADPRLAEAAARLGRGVVKAAVVAFVVCQDPGERT' A
#
# COMPACT_ATOMS: atom_id res chain seq x y z
N MET A 1 36.49 -1.35 12.54
CA MET A 1 35.02 -1.36 12.69
C MET A 1 34.48 -0.20 11.86
N ASP A 2 34.46 -0.37 10.54
CA ASP A 2 33.94 0.65 9.63
C ASP A 2 32.41 0.61 9.71
N ARG A 3 31.80 1.62 10.34
CA ARG A 3 30.36 1.86 10.14
C ARG A 3 30.26 2.43 8.73
N GLY A 4 29.82 1.60 7.78
CA GLY A 4 29.51 2.04 6.44
C GLY A 4 28.61 3.29 6.45
N PRO A 5 28.63 4.09 5.37
CA PRO A 5 28.01 5.41 5.37
C PRO A 5 26.55 5.33 5.81
N ALA A 6 26.18 6.21 6.74
CA ALA A 6 24.80 6.35 7.18
C ALA A 6 23.90 6.54 5.95
N PRO A 7 22.70 5.93 5.91
CA PRO A 7 21.79 6.13 4.79
C PRO A 7 21.51 7.62 4.67
N VAL A 8 21.80 8.16 3.48
CA VAL A 8 21.48 9.56 3.17
C VAL A 8 19.98 9.76 3.41
N PRO A 9 19.56 10.77 4.20
CA PRO A 9 18.15 11.06 4.34
C PRO A 9 17.60 11.47 2.97
N ALA A 10 16.56 10.77 2.50
CA ALA A 10 15.86 11.14 1.28
C ALA A 10 15.38 12.60 1.37
N PRO A 11 15.43 13.37 0.27
CA PRO A 11 14.98 14.76 0.28
C PRO A 11 13.50 14.83 0.71
N PRO A 12 13.10 15.85 1.51
CA PRO A 12 11.69 16.04 1.88
C PRO A 12 10.89 16.37 0.62
N GLY A 13 10.20 15.37 0.10
CA GLY A 13 9.48 15.43 -1.19
C GLY A 13 9.50 14.11 -1.97
N GLU A 14 10.42 13.19 -1.64
CA GLU A 14 10.35 11.81 -2.13
C GLU A 14 9.48 10.97 -1.18
N GLU A 15 8.17 10.95 -1.43
CA GLU A 15 7.33 9.84 -0.97
C GLU A 15 7.85 8.56 -1.62
N ASP A 16 8.71 7.84 -0.88
CA ASP A 16 9.25 6.52 -1.25
C ASP A 16 8.16 5.73 -1.98
N GLY A 17 8.39 5.31 -3.21
CA GLY A 17 7.37 4.68 -4.03
C GLY A 17 6.73 3.45 -3.37
N ARG A 18 7.41 2.83 -2.39
CA ARG A 18 6.86 1.72 -1.58
C ARG A 18 5.98 2.21 -0.42
N ARG A 19 6.10 3.47 0.02
CA ARG A 19 5.13 4.18 0.87
C ARG A 19 3.91 4.67 0.11
N ARG A 20 4.02 4.81 -1.21
CA ARG A 20 2.88 5.11 -2.10
C ARG A 20 1.96 3.90 -2.27
N ILE A 21 2.50 2.69 -2.15
CA ILE A 21 1.70 1.46 -2.13
C ILE A 21 0.90 1.44 -0.82
N PRO A 22 -0.45 1.53 -0.86
CA PRO A 22 -1.27 1.33 0.31
C PRO A 22 -0.94 -0.06 0.86
N ARG A 23 -0.47 -0.16 2.11
CA ARG A 23 -0.31 -1.48 2.73
C ARG A 23 -1.67 -2.17 2.63
N THR A 24 -1.74 -3.30 1.92
CA THR A 24 -2.99 -4.03 1.72
C THR A 24 -3.71 -4.26 3.04
N ASP A 25 -2.95 -4.48 4.13
CA ASP A 25 -3.49 -4.58 5.49
C ASP A 25 -4.17 -3.32 6.01
N ALA A 26 -3.66 -2.14 5.69
CA ALA A 26 -4.29 -0.86 6.04
C ALA A 26 -5.59 -0.64 5.24
N VAL A 27 -5.59 -1.00 3.95
CA VAL A 27 -6.82 -0.98 3.12
C VAL A 27 -7.84 -1.99 3.67
N LEU A 28 -7.40 -3.20 4.02
CA LEU A 28 -8.26 -4.23 4.62
C LEU A 28 -8.68 -3.94 6.07
N ALA A 29 -8.12 -2.91 6.71
CA ALA A 29 -8.52 -2.41 8.02
C ALA A 29 -9.54 -1.27 7.92
N ASP A 30 -9.85 -0.79 6.71
CA ASP A 30 -10.92 0.19 6.49
C ASP A 30 -12.26 -0.37 7.02
N PRO A 31 -13.02 0.40 7.84
CA PRO A 31 -14.25 -0.08 8.45
C PRO A 31 -15.27 -0.61 7.44
N ARG A 32 -15.34 -0.03 6.23
CA ARG A 32 -16.28 -0.43 5.18
C ARG A 32 -15.87 -1.77 4.57
N LEU A 33 -14.57 -2.00 4.40
CA LEU A 33 -14.03 -3.28 3.94
C LEU A 33 -14.10 -4.36 5.03
N ALA A 34 -13.98 -3.99 6.29
CA ALA A 34 -14.18 -4.89 7.42
C ALA A 34 -15.64 -5.37 7.52
N GLU A 35 -16.61 -4.46 7.39
CA GLU A 35 -18.03 -4.82 7.30
C GLU A 35 -18.33 -5.70 6.07
N ALA A 36 -17.78 -5.34 4.92
CA ALA A 36 -17.92 -6.16 3.71
C ALA A 36 -17.31 -7.55 3.91
N ALA A 37 -16.17 -7.67 4.60
CA ALA A 37 -15.53 -8.93 4.90
C ALA A 37 -16.33 -9.77 5.90
N ALA A 38 -17.04 -9.14 6.85
CA ALA A 38 -17.94 -9.83 7.75
C ALA A 38 -19.17 -10.40 7.02
N ARG A 39 -19.62 -9.74 5.94
CA ARG A 39 -20.80 -10.16 5.15
C ARG A 39 -20.49 -11.11 4.01
N LEU A 40 -19.36 -10.92 3.32
CA LEU A 40 -18.97 -11.62 2.09
C LEU A 40 -17.79 -12.59 2.29
N GLY A 41 -17.09 -12.49 3.42
CA GLY A 41 -15.87 -13.23 3.72
C GLY A 41 -14.60 -12.49 3.34
N ARG A 42 -13.57 -12.64 4.19
CA ARG A 42 -12.24 -11.99 4.04
C ARG A 42 -11.56 -12.29 2.71
N GLY A 43 -11.71 -13.52 2.20
CA GLY A 43 -11.09 -13.97 0.94
C GLY A 43 -11.62 -13.21 -0.29
N VAL A 44 -12.93 -13.00 -0.36
CA VAL A 44 -13.60 -12.29 -1.46
C VAL A 44 -13.19 -10.82 -1.49
N VAL A 45 -13.19 -10.17 -0.32
CA VAL A 45 -12.78 -8.77 -0.19
C VAL A 45 -11.30 -8.58 -0.53
N LYS A 46 -10.43 -9.49 -0.08
CA LYS A 46 -9.00 -9.46 -0.43
C LYS A 46 -8.79 -9.60 -1.94
N ALA A 47 -9.51 -10.49 -2.62
CA ALA A 47 -9.40 -10.67 -4.07
C ALA A 47 -9.81 -9.39 -4.84
N ALA A 48 -10.90 -8.74 -4.43
CA ALA A 48 -11.35 -7.49 -5.04
C ALA A 48 -10.36 -6.33 -4.81
N VAL A 49 -9.82 -6.19 -3.59
CA VAL A 49 -8.81 -5.17 -3.26
C VAL A 49 -7.53 -5.41 -4.04
N VAL A 50 -7.06 -6.65 -4.15
CA VAL A 50 -5.86 -6.99 -4.94
C VAL A 50 -6.08 -6.67 -6.42
N ALA A 51 -7.24 -6.99 -6.98
CA ALA A 51 -7.56 -6.63 -8.37
C ALA A 51 -7.55 -5.11 -8.61
N PHE A 52 -8.03 -4.33 -7.64
CA PHE A 52 -7.99 -2.87 -7.69
C PHE A 52 -6.55 -2.33 -7.57
N VAL A 53 -5.78 -2.79 -6.58
CA VAL A 53 -4.39 -2.35 -6.33
C VAL A 53 -3.47 -2.69 -7.49
N VAL A 54 -3.68 -3.83 -8.16
CA VAL A 54 -2.90 -4.22 -9.35
C VAL A 54 -3.12 -3.25 -10.52
N CYS A 55 -4.30 -2.63 -10.61
CA CYS A 55 -4.58 -1.60 -11.62
C CYS A 55 -4.20 -0.17 -11.16
N GLN A 56 -3.85 0.01 -9.88
CA GLN A 56 -3.54 1.31 -9.28
C GLN A 56 -2.06 1.67 -9.42
N ASP A 57 -1.51 1.60 -10.64
CA ASP A 57 -0.40 2.46 -11.09
C ASP A 57 -0.17 2.29 -12.61
N PRO A 58 -0.64 3.24 -13.43
CA PRO A 58 0.02 3.55 -14.68
C PRO A 58 0.53 5.01 -14.61
N GLY A 59 1.55 5.27 -13.79
CA GLY A 59 2.43 6.44 -13.91
C GLY A 59 1.79 7.72 -14.43
N GLU A 60 1.06 8.45 -13.57
CA GLU A 60 0.74 9.85 -13.84
C GLU A 60 1.98 10.71 -13.58
N ARG A 61 2.84 10.72 -14.60
CA ARG A 61 3.92 11.67 -14.81
C ARG A 61 3.34 12.85 -15.59
N THR A 62 3.09 13.95 -14.90
CA THR A 62 3.13 15.31 -15.47
C THR A 62 3.98 16.18 -14.56
#